data_AF-A0A2V5KSE5-F1
#
_entry.id   AF-A0A2V5KSE5-F1
#
_cell.length_a   1.000
_cell.length_b   1.000
_cell.length_c   1.000
_cell.angle_alpha   90.00
_cell.angle_beta   90.00
_cell.angle_gamma   90.00
#
_symmetry.space_group_name_H-M   'P 1'
#
loop_
_entity.id
_entity.type
_entity.pdbx_description
1 polymer ?
#
loop_
_entity_poly.entity_id
_entity_poly.type
_entity_poly.pdbx_seq_one_letter_code
_entity_poly.pdbx_strand_id
1 'polypeptide(L)'
;MTSLSESRSELDAITADIELTLVSIIQGVALTVLIETSREVIARLDWMMWPYVLSGLIIILVFWSRVVLHILTVIRWPLEFGHNFLYIACALVEAFSFAQLGKPGRWFAFVAAFLAVGWLLFAYDLRLIRMRVRDHTGDASNCLYGLVTRDQWLNLGLLLPAFFLVNVACAVAIHLRPEFFLARNGHVWLVALQLMAFAGYLSYVVIFYARLAPLIAPARAEWRAKSRANGTPD
;
A
#
# COMPACT_ATOMS: atom_id res chain seq x y z
N MET A 1 -27.08 -13.60 26.38
CA MET A 1 -25.67 -13.23 26.64
C MET A 1 -24.91 -13.58 25.39
N THR A 2 -24.51 -12.59 24.59
CA THR A 2 -23.59 -12.79 23.46
C THR A 2 -22.29 -13.36 24.01
N SER A 3 -21.80 -14.43 23.40
CA SER A 3 -20.54 -15.03 23.85
C SER A 3 -19.40 -14.03 23.60
N LEU A 4 -18.36 -14.00 24.46
CA LEU A 4 -17.18 -13.14 24.26
C LEU A 4 -16.54 -13.30 22.87
N SER A 5 -16.76 -14.45 22.23
CA SER A 5 -16.31 -14.75 20.87
C SER A 5 -17.05 -13.96 19.79
N GLU A 6 -18.36 -13.75 19.95
CA GLU A 6 -19.17 -12.95 19.04
C GLU A 6 -18.80 -11.47 19.16
N SER A 7 -18.65 -10.96 20.39
CA SER A 7 -18.21 -9.58 20.61
C SER A 7 -16.82 -9.29 20.05
N ARG A 8 -15.88 -10.24 20.11
CA ARG A 8 -14.56 -10.09 19.46
C ARG A 8 -14.66 -10.10 17.93
N SER A 9 -15.46 -10.97 17.35
CA SER A 9 -15.68 -10.98 15.90
C SER A 9 -16.37 -9.72 15.40
N GLU A 10 -17.25 -9.13 16.21
CA GLU A 10 -17.91 -7.86 15.91
C GLU A 10 -16.91 -6.69 15.97
N LEU A 11 -16.04 -6.65 16.99
CA LEU A 11 -14.96 -5.67 17.08
C LEU A 11 -13.95 -5.79 15.91
N ASP A 12 -13.65 -7.00 15.47
CA ASP A 12 -12.81 -7.23 14.28
C ASP A 12 -13.46 -6.64 13.01
N ALA A 13 -14.78 -6.83 12.85
CA ALA A 13 -15.51 -6.26 11.73
C ALA A 13 -15.54 -4.73 11.78
N ILE A 14 -15.86 -4.15 12.94
CA ILE A 14 -15.85 -2.69 13.16
C ILE A 14 -14.46 -2.11 12.87
N THR A 15 -13.39 -2.75 13.33
CA THR A 15 -12.01 -2.30 13.09
C THR A 15 -11.69 -2.32 11.60
N ALA A 16 -12.03 -3.40 10.90
CA ALA A 16 -11.82 -3.49 9.45
C ALA A 16 -12.60 -2.44 8.67
N ASP A 17 -13.85 -2.14 9.08
CA ASP A 17 -14.68 -1.12 8.45
C ASP A 17 -14.13 0.30 8.68
N ILE A 18 -13.64 0.59 9.88
CA ILE A 18 -12.97 1.87 10.19
C ILE A 18 -11.73 2.05 9.30
N GLU A 19 -10.87 1.03 9.21
CA GLU A 19 -9.66 1.11 8.38
C GLU A 19 -9.97 1.20 6.89
N LEU A 20 -10.96 0.46 6.40
CA LEU A 20 -11.41 0.54 5.01
C LEU A 20 -11.98 1.92 4.68
N THR A 21 -12.73 2.51 5.62
CA THR A 21 -13.27 3.87 5.49
C THR A 21 -12.14 4.89 5.47
N LEU A 22 -11.18 4.78 6.40
CA LEU A 22 -10.02 5.66 6.47
C LEU A 22 -9.20 5.61 5.18
N VAL A 23 -8.83 4.42 4.69
CA VAL A 23 -8.04 4.28 3.47
C VAL A 23 -8.79 4.83 2.25
N SER A 24 -10.11 4.62 2.17
CA SER A 24 -10.91 5.12 1.06
C SER A 24 -10.98 6.65 1.05
N ILE A 25 -11.10 7.28 2.22
CA ILE A 25 -11.10 8.75 2.35
C ILE A 25 -9.74 9.31 1.94
N ILE A 26 -8.64 8.81 2.49
CA ILE A 26 -7.30 9.37 2.21
C ILE A 26 -6.90 9.18 0.74
N GLN A 27 -7.27 8.04 0.13
CA GLN A 27 -7.00 7.79 -1.29
C GLN A 27 -7.93 8.61 -2.20
N GLY A 28 -9.16 8.88 -1.77
CA GLY A 28 -10.03 9.84 -2.43
C GLY A 28 -9.43 11.25 -2.47
N VAL A 29 -8.82 11.70 -1.36
CA VAL A 29 -8.10 12.99 -1.30
C VAL A 29 -6.90 12.99 -2.25
N ALA A 30 -6.09 11.93 -2.24
CA ALA A 30 -4.93 11.81 -3.14
C ALA A 30 -5.36 11.85 -4.63
N LEU A 31 -6.46 11.15 -4.98
CA LEU A 31 -7.04 11.19 -6.32
C LEU A 31 -7.52 12.60 -6.70
N THR A 32 -8.17 13.32 -5.79
CA THR A 32 -8.59 14.71 -6.03
C THR A 32 -7.39 15.60 -6.35
N VAL A 33 -6.29 15.49 -5.60
CA VAL A 33 -5.06 16.27 -5.85
C VAL A 33 -4.46 15.91 -7.22
N LEU A 34 -4.45 14.62 -7.59
CA LEU A 34 -4.00 14.19 -8.91
C LEU A 34 -4.88 14.75 -10.03
N ILE A 35 -6.20 14.76 -9.85
CA ILE A 35 -7.14 15.35 -10.81
C ILE A 35 -6.85 16.84 -10.95
N GLU A 36 -6.79 17.59 -9.86
CA GLU A 36 -6.57 19.04 -9.89
C GLU A 36 -5.26 19.41 -10.58
N THR A 37 -4.17 18.71 -10.26
CA THR A 37 -2.84 18.96 -10.83
C THR A 37 -2.70 18.48 -12.28
N SER A 38 -3.43 17.45 -12.69
CA SER A 38 -3.41 16.94 -14.06
C SER A 38 -4.30 17.73 -15.03
N ARG A 39 -5.28 18.50 -14.54
CA ARG A 39 -6.20 19.28 -15.39
C ARG A 39 -5.48 20.16 -16.40
N GLU A 40 -4.46 20.90 -15.98
CA GLU A 40 -3.71 21.78 -16.88
C GLU A 40 -2.92 20.99 -17.94
N VAL A 41 -2.31 19.87 -17.53
CA VAL A 41 -1.57 18.97 -18.43
C VAL A 41 -2.48 18.38 -19.50
N ILE A 42 -3.68 17.95 -19.11
CA ILE A 42 -4.68 17.38 -20.02
C ILE A 42 -5.24 18.47 -20.94
N ALA A 43 -5.59 19.64 -20.40
CA ALA A 43 -6.13 20.75 -21.18
C ALA A 43 -5.15 21.29 -22.23
N ARG A 44 -3.85 21.28 -21.92
CA ARG A 44 -2.78 21.72 -22.85
C ARG A 44 -2.29 20.61 -23.78
N LEU A 45 -2.80 19.37 -23.65
CA LEU A 45 -2.32 18.20 -24.40
C LEU A 45 -0.79 18.03 -24.28
N ASP A 46 -0.24 18.27 -23.08
CA ASP A 46 1.19 18.10 -22.84
C ASP A 46 1.55 16.62 -22.67
N TRP A 47 1.68 15.94 -23.81
CA TRP A 47 1.93 14.50 -23.92
C TRP A 47 3.15 14.02 -23.14
N MET A 48 4.14 14.89 -22.88
CA MET A 48 5.34 14.53 -22.12
C MET A 48 5.05 14.28 -20.64
N MET A 49 3.98 14.88 -20.13
CA MET A 49 3.60 14.80 -18.71
C MET A 49 2.52 13.76 -18.43
N TRP A 50 1.88 13.20 -19.46
CA TRP A 50 0.89 12.12 -19.32
C TRP A 50 1.42 10.89 -18.56
N PRO A 51 2.66 10.42 -18.77
CA PRO A 51 3.21 9.32 -17.99
C PRO A 51 3.25 9.59 -16.48
N TYR A 52 3.40 10.86 -16.05
CA TYR A 52 3.34 11.22 -14.63
C TYR A 52 1.92 11.08 -14.07
N VAL A 53 0.91 11.53 -14.83
CA VAL A 53 -0.50 11.38 -14.44
C VAL A 53 -0.86 9.90 -14.29
N LEU A 54 -0.49 9.09 -15.29
CA LEU A 54 -0.71 7.64 -15.25
C LEU A 54 0.07 6.99 -14.10
N SER A 55 1.33 7.39 -13.86
CA SER A 55 2.12 6.85 -12.76
C SER A 55 1.51 7.20 -11.41
N GLY A 56 0.97 8.42 -11.24
CA GLY A 56 0.26 8.81 -10.03
C GLY A 56 -0.97 7.95 -9.78
N LEU A 57 -1.77 7.71 -10.83
CA LEU A 57 -2.94 6.85 -10.74
C LEU A 57 -2.57 5.41 -10.35
N ILE A 58 -1.51 4.85 -10.94
CA ILE A 58 -1.06 3.50 -10.59
C ILE A 58 -0.55 3.46 -9.14
N ILE A 59 0.15 4.48 -8.66
CA ILE A 59 0.61 4.55 -7.26
C ILE A 59 -0.59 4.50 -6.29
N ILE A 60 -1.65 5.29 -6.55
CA ILE A 60 -2.90 5.26 -5.77
C ILE A 60 -3.47 3.83 -5.75
N LEU A 61 -3.62 3.20 -6.92
CA LEU A 61 -4.19 1.85 -7.03
C LEU A 61 -3.34 0.80 -6.30
N VAL A 62 -2.03 0.90 -6.41
CA VAL A 62 -1.09 0.03 -5.70
C VAL A 62 -1.25 0.21 -4.19
N PHE A 63 -1.21 1.45 -3.70
CA PHE A 63 -1.29 1.70 -2.26
C PHE A 63 -2.62 1.23 -1.70
N TRP A 64 -3.73 1.63 -2.33
CA TRP A 64 -5.07 1.20 -1.94
C TRP A 64 -5.21 -0.33 -1.91
N SER A 65 -4.79 -1.02 -2.97
CA SER A 65 -4.92 -2.49 -3.06
C SER A 65 -4.08 -3.21 -2.00
N ARG A 66 -2.87 -2.72 -1.71
CA ARG A 66 -2.02 -3.26 -0.63
C ARG A 66 -2.65 -3.10 0.74
N VAL A 67 -3.24 -1.93 1.03
CA VAL A 67 -3.93 -1.68 2.29
C VAL A 67 -5.17 -2.55 2.42
N VAL A 68 -5.99 -2.69 1.36
CA VAL A 68 -7.16 -3.59 1.39
C VAL A 68 -6.75 -5.03 1.66
N LEU A 69 -5.68 -5.53 1.02
CA LEU A 69 -5.16 -6.87 1.29
C LEU A 69 -4.72 -7.03 2.75
N HIS A 70 -4.02 -6.02 3.29
CA HIS A 70 -3.60 -6.00 4.68
C HIS A 70 -4.82 -6.06 5.62
N ILE A 71 -5.86 -5.25 5.38
CA ILE A 71 -7.10 -5.24 6.17
C ILE A 71 -7.78 -6.61 6.14
N LEU A 72 -7.89 -7.24 4.97
CA LEU A 72 -8.58 -8.52 4.83
C LEU A 72 -7.85 -9.69 5.52
N THR A 73 -6.53 -9.62 5.62
CA THR A 73 -5.68 -10.74 6.06
C THR A 73 -5.16 -10.60 7.49
N VAL A 74 -4.86 -9.39 7.95
CA VAL A 74 -4.06 -9.16 9.16
C VAL A 74 -4.81 -8.33 10.20
N ILE A 75 -5.66 -7.37 9.80
CA ILE A 75 -6.34 -6.46 10.72
C ILE A 75 -7.41 -7.19 11.53
N ARG A 76 -7.35 -6.95 12.84
CA ARG A 76 -8.21 -7.45 13.91
C ARG A 76 -8.06 -6.53 15.10
N TRP A 77 -9.02 -6.56 16.02
CA TRP A 77 -8.95 -5.91 17.31
C TRP A 77 -7.66 -6.32 18.08
N PRO A 78 -6.98 -5.39 18.77
CA PRO A 78 -7.29 -3.96 18.92
C PRO A 78 -6.79 -3.09 17.76
N LEU A 79 -7.47 -1.97 17.56
CA LEU A 79 -7.10 -0.94 16.58
C LEU A 79 -5.79 -0.27 17.00
N GLU A 80 -4.77 -0.33 16.14
CA GLU A 80 -3.47 0.29 16.40
C GLU A 80 -3.37 1.67 15.76
N PHE A 81 -3.47 2.71 16.58
CA PHE A 81 -3.40 4.11 16.12
C PHE A 81 -2.11 4.45 15.38
N GLY A 82 -0.97 3.85 15.76
CA GLY A 82 0.31 4.10 15.09
C GLY A 82 0.28 3.74 13.61
N HIS A 83 -0.35 2.62 13.27
CA HIS A 83 -0.54 2.17 11.89
C HIS A 83 -1.43 3.13 11.09
N ASN A 84 -2.54 3.54 11.68
CA ASN A 84 -3.47 4.48 11.06
C ASN A 84 -2.85 5.87 10.84
N PHE A 85 -2.01 6.34 11.76
CA PHE A 85 -1.26 7.58 11.57
C PHE A 85 -0.24 7.47 10.43
N LEU A 86 0.37 6.30 10.21
CA LEU A 86 1.24 6.05 9.07
C LEU A 86 0.47 6.07 7.75
N TYR A 87 -0.77 5.58 7.69
CA TYR A 87 -1.62 5.75 6.50
C TYR A 87 -1.85 7.23 6.16
N ILE A 88 -2.15 8.05 7.16
CA ILE A 88 -2.32 9.50 6.97
C ILE A 88 -1.02 10.16 6.51
N ALA A 89 0.13 9.78 7.09
CA ALA A 89 1.43 10.28 6.68
C ALA A 89 1.77 9.89 5.23
N CYS A 90 1.49 8.65 4.82
CA CYS A 90 1.62 8.20 3.44
C CYS A 90 0.78 9.06 2.50
N ALA A 91 -0.51 9.26 2.81
CA ALA A 91 -1.40 10.08 1.99
C ALA A 91 -0.95 11.53 1.86
N LEU A 92 -0.37 12.11 2.92
CA LEU A 92 0.19 13.46 2.87
C LEU A 92 1.37 13.55 1.88
N VAL A 93 2.31 12.62 1.96
CA VAL A 93 3.48 12.60 1.06
C VAL A 93 3.08 12.25 -0.37
N GLU A 94 2.09 11.38 -0.55
CA GLU A 94 1.48 11.06 -1.83
C GLU A 94 0.85 12.31 -2.47
N ALA A 95 0.02 13.05 -1.73
CA ALA A 95 -0.56 14.31 -2.20
C ALA A 95 0.52 15.34 -2.57
N PHE A 96 1.59 15.46 -1.78
CA PHE A 96 2.71 16.33 -2.15
C PHE A 96 3.44 15.87 -3.42
N SER A 97 3.55 14.56 -3.65
CA SER A 97 4.12 14.03 -4.89
C SER A 97 3.30 14.50 -6.09
N PHE A 98 1.97 14.38 -6.02
CA PHE A 98 1.05 14.78 -7.08
C PHE A 98 1.02 16.29 -7.29
N ALA A 99 1.12 17.08 -6.21
CA ALA A 99 1.27 18.53 -6.30
C ALA A 99 2.53 18.99 -7.05
N GLN A 100 3.55 18.13 -7.18
CA GLN A 100 4.79 18.42 -7.90
C GLN A 100 4.84 17.81 -9.30
N LEU A 101 3.70 17.43 -9.89
CA LEU A 101 3.63 16.80 -11.22
C LEU A 101 4.41 17.58 -12.28
N GLY A 102 4.36 18.91 -12.28
CA GLY A 102 5.11 19.77 -13.21
C GLY A 102 6.62 19.90 -12.95
N LYS A 103 7.19 19.22 -11.94
CA LYS A 103 8.60 19.32 -11.56
C LYS A 103 9.22 17.92 -11.39
N PRO A 104 9.74 17.31 -12.49
CA PRO A 104 10.25 15.94 -12.49
C PRO A 104 11.19 15.60 -11.33
N GLY A 105 12.19 16.44 -11.04
CA GLY A 105 13.13 16.16 -9.95
C GLY A 105 12.48 16.09 -8.56
N ARG A 106 11.47 16.94 -8.31
CA ARG A 106 10.73 16.93 -7.04
C ARG A 106 9.75 15.76 -6.98
N TRP A 107 9.13 15.41 -8.09
CA TRP A 107 8.28 14.21 -8.20
C TRP A 107 9.02 12.97 -7.71
N PHE A 108 10.19 12.66 -8.28
CA PHE A 108 10.96 11.47 -7.87
C PHE A 108 11.40 11.54 -6.39
N ALA A 109 11.74 12.73 -5.89
CA ALA A 109 12.12 12.91 -4.49
C ALA A 109 10.95 12.66 -3.53
N PHE A 110 9.75 13.18 -3.82
CA PHE A 110 8.57 12.94 -3.00
C PHE A 110 8.03 11.51 -3.14
N VAL A 111 8.12 10.89 -4.32
CA VAL A 111 7.83 9.46 -4.48
C VAL A 111 8.81 8.60 -3.67
N ALA A 112 10.10 8.95 -3.64
CA ALA A 112 11.07 8.28 -2.75
C ALA A 112 10.70 8.46 -1.27
N ALA A 113 10.29 9.67 -0.86
CA ALA A 113 9.82 9.90 0.50
C ALA A 113 8.57 9.07 0.82
N PHE A 114 7.61 8.98 -0.10
CA PHE A 114 6.43 8.14 0.02
C PHE A 114 6.81 6.66 0.20
N LEU A 115 7.73 6.15 -0.61
CA LEU A 115 8.24 4.80 -0.50
C LEU A 115 8.97 4.55 0.82
N ALA A 116 9.68 5.54 1.37
CA ALA A 116 10.32 5.43 2.68
C ALA A 116 9.30 5.33 3.81
N VAL A 117 8.23 6.12 3.78
CA VAL A 117 7.13 6.01 4.77
C VAL A 117 6.40 4.67 4.60
N GLY A 118 6.13 4.25 3.37
CA GLY A 118 5.57 2.93 3.06
C GLY A 118 6.47 1.80 3.56
N TRP A 119 7.79 1.94 3.46
CA TRP A 119 8.74 0.97 3.98
C TRP A 119 8.66 0.84 5.50
N LEU A 120 8.53 1.94 6.23
CA LEU A 120 8.27 1.94 7.68
C LEU A 120 6.95 1.24 8.02
N LEU A 121 5.91 1.47 7.22
CA LEU A 121 4.60 0.83 7.38
C LEU A 121 4.70 -0.69 7.26
N PHE A 122 5.42 -1.19 6.25
CA PHE A 122 5.67 -2.63 6.12
C PHE A 122 6.50 -3.22 7.26
N ALA A 123 7.46 -2.46 7.80
CA ALA A 123 8.22 -2.90 8.96
C ALA A 123 7.33 -2.98 10.22
N TYR A 124 6.38 -2.04 10.35
CA TYR A 124 5.38 -2.04 11.41
C TYR A 124 4.41 -3.21 11.27
N ASP A 125 3.92 -3.49 10.06
CA ASP A 125 3.05 -4.62 9.77
C ASP A 125 3.66 -5.96 10.19
N LEU A 126 4.95 -6.17 9.91
CA LEU A 126 5.63 -7.41 10.24
C LEU A 126 5.75 -7.60 11.77
N ARG A 127 5.83 -6.51 12.53
CA ARG A 127 5.78 -6.56 14.00
C ARG A 127 4.39 -7.06 14.45
N LEU A 128 3.34 -6.54 13.84
CA LEU A 128 1.95 -6.88 14.16
C LEU A 128 1.60 -8.34 13.78
N ILE A 129 2.04 -8.82 12.61
CA ILE A 129 1.89 -10.23 12.22
C ILE A 129 2.61 -11.15 13.19
N ARG A 130 3.87 -10.86 13.55
CA ARG A 130 4.65 -11.71 14.46
C ARG A 130 4.04 -11.84 15.84
N MET A 131 3.39 -10.80 16.35
CA MET A 131 2.65 -10.89 17.62
C MET A 131 1.44 -11.81 17.50
N ARG A 132 0.76 -11.80 16.34
CA ARG A 132 -0.52 -12.52 16.12
C ARG A 132 -0.35 -13.98 15.71
N VAL A 133 0.74 -14.34 15.03
CA VAL A 133 1.07 -15.75 14.70
C VAL A 133 1.28 -16.58 15.97
N ARG A 134 1.72 -15.96 17.08
CA ARG A 134 1.87 -16.65 18.37
C ARG A 134 0.56 -17.15 18.98
N ASP A 135 -0.59 -16.61 18.56
CA ASP A 135 -1.89 -16.91 19.17
C ASP A 135 -2.69 -18.02 18.43
N HIS A 136 -2.24 -18.51 17.27
CA HIS A 136 -3.03 -19.42 16.43
C HIS A 136 -2.26 -20.67 15.96
N THR A 137 -2.98 -21.80 15.92
CA THR A 137 -2.47 -23.17 15.68
C THR A 137 -3.42 -23.94 14.75
N GLY A 138 -3.82 -23.35 13.62
CA GLY A 138 -4.70 -23.97 12.62
C GLY A 138 -4.02 -24.03 11.25
N ASP A 139 -4.18 -25.13 10.52
CA ASP A 139 -3.41 -25.42 9.31
C ASP A 139 -3.72 -24.46 8.14
N ALA A 140 -4.98 -24.08 7.91
CA ALA A 140 -5.32 -23.11 6.86
C ALA A 140 -4.87 -21.70 7.23
N SER A 141 -5.02 -21.31 8.50
CA SER A 141 -4.49 -20.05 9.02
C SER A 141 -2.96 -19.98 8.88
N ASN A 142 -2.23 -21.07 9.15
CA ASN A 142 -0.77 -21.12 9.02
C ASN A 142 -0.31 -21.00 7.56
N CYS A 143 -1.02 -21.64 6.62
CA CYS A 143 -0.76 -21.51 5.19
C CYS A 143 -0.97 -20.07 4.71
N LEU A 144 -2.07 -19.44 5.12
CA LEU A 144 -2.38 -18.02 4.83
C LEU A 144 -1.28 -17.10 5.38
N TYR A 145 -0.92 -17.26 6.66
CA TYR A 145 0.11 -16.44 7.30
C TYR A 145 1.50 -16.65 6.69
N GLY A 146 1.85 -17.87 6.30
CA GLY A 146 3.12 -18.17 5.62
C GLY A 146 3.23 -17.42 4.29
N LEU A 147 2.16 -17.39 3.50
CA LEU A 147 2.11 -16.66 2.23
C LEU A 147 2.20 -15.14 2.43
N VAL A 148 1.42 -14.58 3.37
CA VAL A 148 1.43 -13.15 3.69
C VAL A 148 2.79 -12.72 4.25
N THR A 149 3.39 -13.52 5.13
CA THR A 149 4.70 -13.23 5.72
C THR A 149 5.80 -13.24 4.65
N ARG A 150 5.78 -14.22 3.72
CA ARG A 150 6.74 -14.27 2.62
C ARG A 150 6.61 -13.06 1.70
N ASP A 151 5.38 -12.65 1.38
CA ASP A 151 5.14 -11.45 0.59
C ASP A 151 5.65 -10.19 1.32
N GLN A 152 5.37 -10.04 2.62
CA GLN A 152 5.87 -8.90 3.38
C GLN A 152 7.41 -8.85 3.42
N TRP A 153 8.08 -9.99 3.57
CA TRP A 153 9.54 -10.04 3.52
C TRP A 153 10.11 -9.66 2.15
N LEU A 154 9.48 -10.11 1.06
CA LEU A 154 9.88 -9.69 -0.30
C LEU A 154 9.70 -8.18 -0.50
N ASN A 155 8.61 -7.63 0.01
CA ASN A 155 8.36 -6.20 -0.07
C ASN A 155 9.33 -5.38 0.78
N LEU A 156 9.58 -5.83 2.01
CA LEU A 156 10.46 -5.17 2.98
C LEU A 156 11.94 -5.26 2.58
N GLY A 157 12.38 -6.41 2.10
CA GLY A 157 13.79 -6.71 1.84
C GLY A 157 14.24 -6.40 0.42
N LEU A 158 13.34 -6.43 -0.57
CA LEU A 158 13.72 -6.29 -1.98
C LEU A 158 12.92 -5.21 -2.71
N LEU A 159 11.58 -5.31 -2.76
CA LEU A 159 10.79 -4.45 -3.66
C LEU A 159 10.85 -2.98 -3.24
N LEU A 160 10.42 -2.64 -2.01
CA LEU A 160 10.39 -1.25 -1.55
C LEU A 160 11.79 -0.60 -1.53
N PRO A 161 12.86 -1.27 -1.04
CA PRO A 161 14.21 -0.73 -1.12
C PRO A 161 14.65 -0.49 -2.57
N ALA A 162 14.38 -1.41 -3.48
CA ALA A 162 14.73 -1.24 -4.90
C ALA A 162 13.99 -0.06 -5.52
N PHE A 163 12.68 0.05 -5.31
CA PHE A 163 11.88 1.19 -5.78
C PHE A 163 12.39 2.50 -5.18
N PHE A 164 12.70 2.53 -3.89
CA PHE A 164 13.24 3.70 -3.20
C PHE A 164 14.57 4.14 -3.84
N LEU A 165 15.53 3.23 -3.96
CA LEU A 165 16.85 3.52 -4.53
C LEU A 165 16.75 3.99 -5.98
N VAL A 166 15.88 3.39 -6.79
CA VAL A 166 15.66 3.83 -8.18
C VAL A 166 15.10 5.25 -8.21
N ASN A 167 14.11 5.59 -7.38
CA ASN A 167 13.56 6.94 -7.35
C ASN A 167 14.58 7.98 -6.86
N VAL A 168 15.39 7.64 -5.85
CA VAL A 168 16.51 8.49 -5.41
C VAL A 168 17.53 8.67 -6.52
N ALA A 169 17.92 7.59 -7.22
CA ALA A 169 18.84 7.66 -8.34
C ALA A 169 18.31 8.53 -9.48
N CYS A 170 17.01 8.45 -9.79
CA CYS A 170 16.35 9.33 -10.76
C CYS A 170 16.38 10.80 -10.31
N ALA A 171 16.07 11.09 -9.04
CA ALA A 171 16.10 12.44 -8.50
C ALA A 171 17.52 13.04 -8.55
N VAL A 172 18.54 12.24 -8.16
CA VAL A 172 19.95 12.64 -8.22
C VAL A 172 20.42 12.83 -9.66
N ALA A 173 20.05 11.94 -10.59
CA ALA A 173 20.41 12.04 -12.00
C ALA A 173 19.86 13.33 -12.64
N ILE A 174 18.60 13.69 -12.33
CA ILE A 174 17.98 14.94 -12.79
C ILE A 174 18.71 16.15 -12.18
N HIS A 175 19.11 16.08 -10.91
CA HIS A 175 19.81 17.17 -10.24
C HIS A 175 21.23 17.38 -10.77
N LEU A 176 21.97 16.31 -11.06
CA LEU A 176 23.35 16.38 -11.56
C LEU A 176 23.42 16.78 -13.04
N ARG A 177 22.42 16.42 -13.86
CA ARG A 177 22.43 16.64 -15.32
C ARG A 177 21.12 17.29 -15.81
N PRO A 178 20.78 18.52 -15.33
CA PRO A 178 19.52 19.16 -15.66
C PRO A 178 19.37 19.45 -17.16
N GLU A 179 20.46 19.76 -17.86
CA GLU A 179 20.43 20.03 -19.30
C GLU A 179 19.95 18.83 -20.12
N PHE A 180 20.33 17.61 -19.74
CA PHE A 180 19.90 16.41 -20.45
C PHE A 180 18.46 16.02 -20.08
N PHE A 181 18.14 16.01 -18.79
CA PHE A 181 16.85 15.52 -18.34
C PHE A 181 15.71 16.53 -18.50
N LEU A 182 15.97 17.84 -18.34
CA LEU A 182 14.96 18.89 -18.47
C LEU A 182 14.97 19.52 -19.86
N ALA A 183 16.13 19.88 -20.43
CA ALA A 183 16.15 20.58 -21.73
C ALA A 183 15.96 19.64 -22.94
N ARG A 184 16.28 18.35 -22.80
CA ARG A 184 16.07 17.33 -23.86
C ARG A 184 14.96 16.33 -23.54
N ASN A 185 14.13 16.60 -22.53
CA ASN A 185 13.04 15.74 -22.12
C ASN A 185 13.43 14.30 -21.73
N GLY A 186 14.69 14.07 -21.31
CA GLY A 186 15.16 12.75 -20.86
C GLY A 186 14.38 12.19 -19.66
N HIS A 187 13.70 13.06 -18.90
CA HIS A 187 12.85 12.67 -17.78
C HIS A 187 11.66 11.78 -18.19
N VAL A 188 11.23 11.82 -19.46
CA VAL A 188 10.15 10.97 -20.00
C VAL A 188 10.52 9.49 -19.92
N TRP A 189 11.78 9.13 -20.19
CA TRP A 189 12.24 7.75 -20.09
C TRP A 189 12.26 7.24 -18.64
N LEU A 190 12.64 8.11 -17.70
CA LEU A 190 12.67 7.77 -16.28
C LEU A 190 11.25 7.50 -15.75
N VAL A 191 10.29 8.36 -16.10
CA VAL A 191 8.91 8.16 -15.67
C VAL A 191 8.25 6.98 -16.40
N ALA A 192 8.59 6.71 -17.66
CA ALA A 192 8.09 5.54 -18.38
C ALA A 192 8.58 4.24 -17.71
N LEU A 193 9.85 4.19 -17.30
CA LEU A 193 10.38 3.07 -16.53
C LEU A 193 9.68 2.92 -15.18
N GLN A 194 9.48 4.02 -14.46
CA GLN A 194 8.72 4.04 -13.20
C GLN A 194 7.29 3.52 -13.40
N LEU A 195 6.59 3.98 -14.44
CA LEU A 195 5.24 3.57 -14.79
C LEU A 195 5.17 2.06 -15.02
N MET A 196 6.08 1.51 -15.83
CA MET A 196 6.15 0.07 -16.07
C MET A 196 6.42 -0.72 -14.78
N ALA A 197 7.32 -0.22 -13.93
CA ALA A 197 7.67 -0.88 -12.68
C ALA A 197 6.47 -0.90 -11.69
N PHE A 198 5.77 0.22 -11.53
CA PHE A 198 4.56 0.27 -10.69
C PHE A 198 3.40 -0.52 -11.30
N ALA A 199 3.24 -0.52 -12.63
CA ALA A 199 2.23 -1.34 -13.31
C ALA A 199 2.49 -2.84 -13.09
N GLY A 200 3.76 -3.28 -13.24
CA GLY A 200 4.17 -4.65 -12.94
C GLY A 200 3.93 -5.02 -11.49
N TYR A 201 4.17 -4.09 -10.56
CA TYR A 201 3.86 -4.30 -9.15
C TYR A 201 2.35 -4.40 -8.88
N LEU A 202 1.52 -3.57 -9.52
CA LEU A 202 0.06 -3.69 -9.45
C LEU A 202 -0.42 -5.06 -9.96
N SER A 203 0.09 -5.51 -11.11
CA SER A 203 -0.21 -6.85 -11.63
C SER A 203 0.19 -7.95 -10.65
N TYR A 204 1.37 -7.84 -10.03
CA TYR A 204 1.81 -8.75 -8.98
C TYR A 204 0.81 -8.78 -7.81
N VAL A 205 0.35 -7.62 -7.33
CA VAL A 205 -0.63 -7.51 -6.23
C VAL A 205 -1.97 -8.16 -6.59
N VAL A 206 -2.46 -7.95 -7.81
CA VAL A 206 -3.70 -8.58 -8.30
C VAL A 206 -3.58 -10.10 -8.39
N ILE A 207 -2.47 -10.60 -8.95
CA ILE A 207 -2.20 -12.05 -9.04
C ILE A 207 -2.08 -12.65 -7.64
N PHE A 208 -1.39 -11.95 -6.73
CA PHE A 208 -1.25 -12.37 -5.34
C PHE A 208 -2.62 -12.45 -4.64
N TYR A 209 -3.48 -11.45 -4.82
CA TYR A 209 -4.85 -11.47 -4.30
C TYR A 209 -5.65 -12.68 -4.82
N ALA A 210 -5.59 -12.96 -6.12
CA ALA A 210 -6.30 -14.09 -6.72
C ALA A 210 -5.87 -15.44 -6.12
N ARG A 211 -4.60 -15.58 -5.74
CA ARG A 211 -4.08 -16.76 -5.02
C ARG A 211 -4.53 -16.82 -3.56
N LEU A 212 -4.72 -15.66 -2.93
CA LEU A 212 -5.10 -15.51 -1.53
C LEU A 212 -6.60 -15.68 -1.30
N ALA A 213 -7.44 -15.17 -2.20
CA ALA A 213 -8.90 -15.19 -2.12
C ALA A 213 -9.49 -16.55 -1.71
N PRO A 214 -9.10 -17.70 -2.30
CA PRO A 214 -9.65 -19.00 -1.88
C PRO A 214 -9.25 -19.43 -0.46
N LEU A 215 -8.17 -18.88 0.10
CA LEU A 215 -7.66 -19.21 1.44
C LEU A 215 -8.28 -18.34 2.55
N ILE A 216 -8.84 -17.18 2.21
CA ILE A 216 -9.39 -16.22 3.18
C ILE A 216 -10.65 -16.79 3.86
N ALA A 217 -11.57 -17.37 3.10
CA ALA A 217 -12.82 -17.89 3.65
C ALA A 217 -12.61 -19.09 4.60
N PRO A 218 -11.79 -20.11 4.26
CA PRO A 218 -11.44 -21.20 5.19
C PRO A 218 -10.74 -20.70 6.46
N ALA A 219 -9.76 -19.80 6.34
CA ALA A 219 -9.07 -19.25 7.50
C ALA A 219 -10.02 -18.49 8.45
N ARG A 220 -10.94 -17.68 7.91
CA ARG A 220 -11.97 -17.00 8.72
C ARG A 220 -12.96 -17.97 9.37
N ALA A 221 -13.29 -19.09 8.71
CA ALA A 221 -14.12 -20.13 9.29
C ALA A 221 -13.43 -20.84 10.47
N GLU A 222 -12.14 -21.17 10.34
CA GLU A 222 -11.32 -21.71 11.43
C GLU A 222 -11.26 -20.76 12.63
N TRP A 223 -11.10 -19.45 12.39
CA TRP A 223 -11.05 -18.44 13.45
C TRP A 223 -12.37 -18.35 14.23
N ARG A 224 -13.51 -18.40 13.51
CA ARG A 224 -14.84 -18.43 14.14
C ARG A 224 -15.10 -19.71 14.91
N ALA A 225 -14.62 -20.85 14.43
CA ALA A 225 -14.77 -22.15 15.11
C ALA A 225 -13.98 -22.21 16.42
N LYS A 226 -12.70 -21.79 16.41
CA LYS A 226 -11.83 -21.78 17.60
C LYS A 226 -12.33 -20.79 18.66
N SER A 227 -12.86 -19.64 18.24
CA SER A 227 -13.41 -18.65 19.16
C SER A 227 -14.66 -19.17 19.89
N ARG A 228 -15.49 -20.00 19.24
CA ARG A 228 -16.61 -20.69 19.91
C ARG A 228 -16.12 -21.79 20.87
N ALA A 229 -15.09 -22.53 20.50
CA ALA A 229 -14.52 -23.60 21.33
C ALA A 229 -13.86 -23.07 22.63
N ASN A 230 -13.26 -21.88 22.60
CA ASN A 230 -12.69 -21.23 23.78
C ASN A 230 -13.75 -20.47 24.63
N GLY A 231 -15.01 -20.46 24.21
CA GLY A 231 -16.11 -19.73 24.86
C GLY A 231 -17.08 -20.60 25.65
N THR A 232 -16.86 -21.91 25.74
CA THR A 232 -17.57 -22.81 26.65
C THR A 232 -16.95 -22.74 28.03
N PRO A 233 -17.63 -22.20 29.06
CA PRO A 233 -17.28 -22.45 30.44
C PRO A 233 -17.65 -23.91 30.76
N ASP A 234 -16.73 -24.65 31.38
CA ASP A 234 -17.10 -25.83 32.18
C ASP A 234 -18.02 -25.43 33.34
#